data_AF-A0A2R4K2D7-F1
#
_entry.id   AF-A0A2R4K2D7-F1
#
_cell.length_a   1.000
_cell.length_b   1.000
_cell.length_c   1.000
_cell.angle_alpha   90.00
_cell.angle_beta   90.00
_cell.angle_gamma   90.00
#
_symmetry.space_group_name_H-M   'P 1'
#
loop_
_entity.id
_entity.type
_entity.pdbx_description
1 polymer ?
#
loop_
_entity_poly.entity_id
_entity_poly.type
_entity_poly.pdbx_seq_one_letter_code
_entity_poly.pdbx_strand_id
1 'polypeptide(L)'
;MLGRAYEQIDHTAGLIASGQKEFAEVPTDRPVHGLVVTMEPFHIVNAPMQRPQLPDTTVPVTVSSISELENMVTITDAPVGQLLLERAADPQRSTYALREALPGHTHHRNTVLDAGWDSYPWRHATAEQAPSEPAAPAL
;
A
#
# COMPACT_ATOMS: atom_id res chain seq x y z
N MET A 1 11.37 -7.05 -13.36
CA MET A 1 11.14 -6.03 -12.32
C MET A 1 10.58 -6.65 -11.05
N LEU A 2 9.43 -7.32 -11.11
CA LEU A 2 8.76 -7.83 -9.91
C LEU A 2 9.52 -8.97 -9.19
N GLY A 3 10.12 -9.92 -9.92
CA GLY A 3 10.91 -10.99 -9.30
C GLY A 3 12.06 -10.47 -8.41
N ARG A 4 12.77 -9.43 -8.88
CA ARG A 4 13.81 -8.78 -8.08
C ARG A 4 13.28 -8.14 -6.80
N ALA A 5 12.04 -7.64 -6.81
CA ALA A 5 11.41 -7.09 -5.61
C ALA A 5 11.12 -8.19 -4.57
N TYR A 6 10.66 -9.36 -5.01
CA TYR A 6 10.47 -10.53 -4.14
C TYR A 6 11.79 -10.98 -3.52
N GLU A 7 12.83 -11.14 -4.33
CA GLU A 7 14.17 -11.52 -3.87
C GLU A 7 14.73 -10.51 -2.85
N GLN A 8 14.56 -9.21 -3.11
CA GLN A 8 15.03 -8.17 -2.20
C GLN A 8 14.29 -8.21 -0.86
N ILE A 9 12.97 -8.40 -0.88
CA ILE A 9 12.17 -8.55 0.34
C ILE A 9 12.65 -9.76 1.14
N ASP A 10 12.80 -10.91 0.49
CA ASP A 10 13.17 -12.15 1.19
C ASP A 10 14.58 -12.07 1.77
N HIS A 11 15.51 -11.52 1.00
CA HIS A 11 16.87 -11.26 1.46
C HIS A 11 16.85 -10.32 2.68
N THR A 12 16.11 -9.21 2.62
CA THR A 12 16.01 -8.26 3.73
C THR A 12 15.39 -8.89 4.97
N ALA A 13 14.34 -9.72 4.80
CA ALA A 13 13.74 -10.47 5.89
C ALA A 13 14.74 -11.43 6.54
N GLY A 14 15.58 -12.11 5.75
CA GLY A 14 16.67 -12.94 6.26
C GLY A 14 17.74 -12.15 7.03
N LEU A 15 18.08 -10.94 6.58
CA LEU A 15 19.01 -10.06 7.31
C LEU A 15 18.43 -9.59 8.65
N ILE A 16 17.14 -9.25 8.69
CA ILE A 16 16.44 -8.91 9.94
C ILE A 16 16.43 -10.12 10.88
N ALA A 17 16.01 -11.29 10.39
CA ALA A 17 15.90 -12.51 11.20
C ALA A 17 17.26 -12.99 11.75
N SER A 18 18.35 -12.75 11.03
CA SER A 18 19.71 -13.07 11.48
C SER A 18 20.32 -12.04 12.45
N GLY A 19 19.59 -10.95 12.77
CA GLY A 19 20.04 -9.93 13.72
C GLY A 19 21.21 -9.10 13.21
N GLN A 20 21.27 -8.85 11.89
CA GLN A 20 22.30 -8.00 11.31
C GLN A 20 22.30 -6.61 11.94
N LYS A 21 23.49 -6.04 12.13
CA LYS A 21 23.69 -4.82 12.93
C LYS A 21 22.88 -3.63 12.38
N GLU A 22 22.78 -3.52 11.06
CA GLU A 22 22.04 -2.48 10.35
C GLU A 22 20.53 -2.54 10.62
N PHE A 23 20.02 -3.69 11.07
CA PHE A 23 18.62 -3.93 11.40
C PHE A 23 18.38 -4.15 12.90
N ALA A 24 19.34 -3.78 13.76
CA ALA A 24 19.26 -4.04 15.21
C ALA A 24 18.03 -3.40 15.89
N GLU A 25 17.48 -2.32 15.33
CA GLU A 25 16.27 -1.65 15.84
C GLU A 25 14.97 -2.32 15.39
N VAL A 26 15.03 -3.22 14.40
CA VAL A 26 13.86 -3.93 13.90
C VAL A 26 13.59 -5.14 14.80
N PRO A 27 12.39 -5.26 15.39
CA PRO A 27 12.07 -6.42 16.22
C PRO A 27 12.08 -7.73 15.42
N THR A 28 12.73 -8.76 15.97
CA THR A 28 12.84 -10.09 15.36
C THR A 28 11.86 -11.12 15.94
N ASP A 29 10.97 -10.68 16.82
CA ASP A 29 10.06 -11.51 17.63
C ASP A 29 8.65 -11.67 17.02
N ARG A 30 8.43 -11.13 15.81
CA ARG A 30 7.12 -11.06 15.16
C ARG A 30 7.19 -11.44 13.69
N PRO A 31 6.06 -11.86 13.09
CA PRO A 31 6.01 -12.19 11.67
C PRO A 31 6.36 -10.99 10.78
N VAL A 32 7.05 -11.27 9.67
CA VAL A 32 7.37 -10.29 8.62
C VAL A 32 6.46 -10.54 7.43
N HIS A 33 5.88 -9.48 6.89
CA HIS A 33 5.09 -9.51 5.66
C HIS A 33 5.69 -8.52 4.66
N GLY A 34 6.00 -9.00 3.46
CA GLY A 34 6.51 -8.19 2.37
C GLY A 34 5.40 -7.49 1.60
N LEU A 35 5.61 -6.23 1.25
CA LEU A 35 4.71 -5.48 0.37
C LEU A 35 5.51 -4.95 -0.83
N VAL A 36 5.09 -5.34 -2.04
CA VAL A 36 5.57 -4.71 -3.27
C VAL A 36 4.52 -3.70 -3.72
N VAL A 37 4.88 -2.42 -3.66
CA VAL A 37 3.97 -1.32 -4.00
C VAL A 37 4.25 -0.84 -5.42
N THR A 38 3.22 -0.87 -6.27
CA THR A 38 3.26 -0.38 -7.65
C THR A 38 2.45 0.91 -7.79
N MET A 39 2.80 1.78 -8.75
CA MET A 39 2.00 3.00 -9.00
C MET A 39 0.64 2.67 -9.61
N GLU A 40 0.60 1.70 -10.51
CA GLU A 40 -0.62 1.24 -11.17
C GLU A 40 -1.05 -0.13 -10.64
N PRO A 41 -2.35 -0.46 -10.67
CA PRO A 41 -2.84 -1.74 -10.20
C PRO A 41 -2.43 -2.89 -11.13
N PHE A 42 -1.84 -3.92 -10.56
CA PHE A 42 -1.53 -5.17 -11.25
C PHE A 42 -2.64 -6.18 -10.99
N HIS A 43 -3.72 -6.11 -11.75
CA HIS A 43 -4.97 -6.82 -11.44
C HIS A 43 -4.87 -8.35 -11.30
N ILE A 44 -3.94 -8.98 -12.03
CA ILE A 44 -3.82 -10.45 -12.07
C ILE A 44 -2.60 -11.00 -11.36
N VAL A 45 -1.73 -10.16 -10.80
CA VAL A 45 -0.40 -10.60 -10.36
C VAL A 45 -0.42 -11.53 -9.15
N ASN A 46 -1.36 -11.30 -8.23
CA ASN A 46 -1.56 -12.17 -7.09
C ASN A 46 -2.36 -13.43 -7.47
N ALA A 47 -3.00 -13.45 -8.65
CA ALA A 47 -3.92 -14.51 -9.02
C ALA A 47 -3.21 -15.88 -9.11
N PRO A 48 -3.94 -17.00 -8.88
CA PRO A 48 -3.34 -18.34 -8.83
C PRO A 48 -2.56 -18.73 -10.09
N MET A 49 -2.90 -18.15 -11.25
CA MET A 49 -2.22 -18.40 -12.52
C MET A 49 -0.90 -17.64 -12.70
N GLN A 50 -0.72 -16.51 -12.01
CA GLN A 50 0.47 -15.65 -12.10
C GLN A 50 1.41 -15.85 -10.92
N ARG A 51 0.89 -16.07 -9.70
CA ARG A 51 1.70 -16.23 -8.49
C ARG A 51 2.79 -17.32 -8.60
N PRO A 52 2.57 -18.49 -9.25
CA PRO A 52 3.61 -19.50 -9.44
C PRO A 52 4.75 -19.09 -10.37
N GLN A 53 4.59 -18.00 -11.13
CA GLN A 53 5.63 -17.45 -12.01
C GLN A 53 6.53 -16.43 -11.27
N LEU A 54 6.20 -16.10 -10.02
CA LEU A 54 6.97 -15.21 -9.16
C LEU A 54 7.86 -16.04 -8.22
N PRO A 55 9.00 -15.50 -7.77
CA PRO A 55 9.87 -16.21 -6.85
C PRO A 55 9.14 -16.70 -5.60
N ASP A 56 9.56 -17.88 -5.14
CA ASP A 56 9.22 -18.36 -3.81
C ASP A 56 10.03 -17.57 -2.78
N THR A 57 9.36 -17.20 -1.70
CA THR A 57 9.92 -16.40 -0.61
C THR A 57 9.59 -17.06 0.71
N THR A 58 10.50 -16.94 1.67
CA THR A 58 10.35 -17.45 3.03
C THR A 58 9.30 -16.66 3.81
N VAL A 59 9.14 -15.37 3.49
CA VAL A 59 8.07 -14.52 4.01
C VAL A 59 6.91 -14.38 3.02
N PRO A 60 5.66 -14.20 3.47
CA PRO A 60 4.57 -13.86 2.58
C PRO A 60 4.80 -12.49 1.93
N VAL A 61 4.51 -12.39 0.63
CA VAL A 61 4.64 -11.14 -0.14
C VAL A 61 3.34 -10.85 -0.88
N THR A 62 2.81 -9.65 -0.68
CA THR A 62 1.65 -9.13 -1.41
C THR A 62 2.10 -8.05 -2.38
N VAL A 63 1.62 -8.10 -3.62
CA VAL A 63 1.73 -6.96 -4.55
C VAL A 63 0.47 -6.11 -4.40
N SER A 64 0.65 -4.80 -4.23
CA SER A 64 -0.45 -3.84 -4.11
C SER A 64 -0.15 -2.59 -4.92
N SER A 65 -1.19 -1.94 -5.42
CA SER A 65 -1.08 -0.57 -5.91
C SER A 65 -0.88 0.43 -4.77
N ILE A 66 -0.41 1.64 -5.11
CA ILE A 66 -0.34 2.76 -4.18
C ILE A 66 -1.72 3.15 -3.66
N SER A 67 -2.76 3.12 -4.50
CA SER A 67 -4.13 3.43 -4.07
C SER A 67 -4.66 2.40 -3.05
N GLU A 68 -4.28 1.13 -3.18
CA GLU A 68 -4.61 0.11 -2.18
C GLU A 68 -3.90 0.35 -0.85
N LEU A 69 -2.62 0.72 -0.89
CA LEU A 69 -1.86 1.09 0.31
C LEU A 69 -2.48 2.32 0.98
N GLU A 70 -2.77 3.37 0.22
CA GLU A 70 -3.37 4.62 0.71
C GLU A 70 -4.72 4.37 1.38
N ASN A 71 -5.53 3.46 0.84
CA ASN A 71 -6.79 3.07 1.46
C ASN A 71 -6.56 2.22 2.72
N MET A 72 -5.66 1.24 2.67
CA MET A 72 -5.35 0.37 3.81
C MET A 72 -4.89 1.13 5.05
N VAL A 73 -4.05 2.18 4.89
CA VAL A 73 -3.56 2.97 6.04
C VAL A 73 -4.63 3.83 6.69
N THR A 74 -5.81 3.94 6.10
CA THR A 74 -6.95 4.65 6.70
C THR A 74 -7.81 3.77 7.61
N ILE A 75 -7.57 2.46 7.66
CA ILE A 75 -8.31 1.54 8.54
C ILE A 75 -8.01 1.84 10.01
N THR A 76 -9.05 1.93 10.85
CA THR A 76 -8.91 2.26 12.29
C THR A 76 -9.38 1.18 13.24
N ASP A 77 -10.19 0.23 12.77
CA ASP A 77 -10.79 -0.81 13.61
C ASP A 77 -9.99 -2.11 13.63
N ALA A 78 -8.90 -2.20 12.86
CA ALA A 78 -8.00 -3.33 12.84
C ALA A 78 -6.54 -2.90 12.61
N PRO A 79 -5.54 -3.57 13.22
CA PRO A 79 -4.15 -3.36 12.88
C PRO A 79 -3.85 -3.84 11.45
N VAL A 80 -3.23 -2.99 10.63
CA VAL A 80 -2.85 -3.31 9.24
C VAL A 80 -2.02 -4.60 9.13
N GLY A 81 -1.08 -4.79 10.05
CA GLY A 81 -0.25 -6.01 10.07
C GLY A 81 -1.08 -7.28 10.27
N GLN A 82 -2.12 -7.24 11.11
CA GLN A 82 -3.02 -8.36 11.32
C GLN A 82 -3.80 -8.68 10.05
N LEU A 83 -4.36 -7.66 9.38
CA LEU A 83 -5.09 -7.83 8.11
C LEU A 83 -4.22 -8.49 7.03
N LEU A 84 -2.96 -8.05 6.89
CA LEU A 84 -2.03 -8.62 5.91
C LEU A 84 -1.70 -10.08 6.22
N LEU A 85 -1.44 -10.41 7.49
CA LEU A 85 -1.11 -11.77 7.91
C LEU A 85 -2.30 -12.72 7.80
N GLU A 86 -3.49 -12.31 8.22
CA GLU A 86 -4.72 -13.11 8.08
C GLU A 86 -5.03 -13.39 6.62
N ARG A 87 -4.90 -12.37 5.76
CA ARG A 87 -5.07 -12.54 4.31
C ARG A 87 -4.01 -13.48 3.72
N ALA A 88 -2.77 -13.40 4.17
CA ALA A 88 -1.69 -14.28 3.72
C ALA A 88 -1.89 -15.74 4.14
N ALA A 89 -2.49 -15.96 5.31
CA ALA A 89 -2.78 -17.29 5.84
C ALA A 89 -3.95 -17.99 5.12
N ASP A 90 -4.80 -17.25 4.39
CA ASP A 90 -5.90 -17.79 3.59
C ASP A 90 -5.43 -18.12 2.16
N PRO A 91 -5.42 -19.41 1.75
CA PRO A 91 -4.92 -19.83 0.43
C PRO A 91 -5.69 -19.22 -0.76
N GLN A 92 -6.94 -18.81 -0.56
CA GLN A 92 -7.77 -18.21 -1.59
C GLN A 92 -7.62 -16.69 -1.57
N ARG A 93 -7.83 -16.04 -0.42
CA ARG A 93 -7.76 -14.57 -0.31
C ARG A 93 -6.36 -14.02 -0.54
N SER A 94 -5.32 -14.81 -0.24
CA SER A 94 -3.93 -14.45 -0.53
C SER A 94 -3.67 -14.19 -2.02
N THR A 95 -4.54 -14.72 -2.90
CA THR A 95 -4.41 -14.60 -4.35
C THR A 95 -5.17 -13.41 -4.96
N TYR A 96 -5.94 -12.67 -4.16
CA TYR A 96 -6.75 -11.55 -4.65
C TYR A 96 -6.01 -10.22 -4.61
N ALA A 97 -6.58 -9.17 -5.19
CA ALA A 97 -6.07 -7.82 -4.96
C ALA A 97 -6.21 -7.46 -3.46
N LEU A 98 -5.34 -6.59 -2.94
CA LEU A 98 -5.39 -6.19 -1.53
C LEU A 98 -6.71 -5.47 -1.20
N ARG A 99 -7.23 -4.69 -2.16
CA ARG A 99 -8.51 -3.98 -2.03
C ARG A 99 -9.68 -4.87 -1.60
N GLU A 100 -9.67 -6.16 -1.91
CA GLU A 100 -10.79 -7.06 -1.56
C GLU A 100 -10.89 -7.31 -0.05
N ALA A 101 -9.81 -7.06 0.70
CA ALA A 101 -9.78 -7.19 2.15
C ALA A 101 -10.12 -5.87 2.89
N LEU A 102 -10.34 -4.77 2.18
CA LEU A 102 -10.58 -3.46 2.78
C LEU A 102 -12.07 -3.17 3.07
N PRO A 103 -13.05 -3.58 2.23
CA PRO A 103 -14.47 -3.38 2.52
C PRO A 103 -14.88 -4.00 3.86
N GLY A 104 -15.75 -3.30 4.59
CA GLY A 104 -16.24 -3.73 5.90
C GLY A 104 -15.44 -3.20 7.09
N HIS A 105 -14.30 -2.57 6.84
CA HIS A 105 -13.53 -1.85 7.85
C HIS A 105 -14.01 -0.40 8.03
N THR A 106 -13.71 0.14 9.21
CA THR A 106 -13.90 1.55 9.53
C THR A 106 -12.70 2.34 9.04
N HIS A 107 -12.97 3.43 8.32
CA HIS A 107 -11.95 4.30 7.73
C HIS A 107 -11.97 5.71 8.31
N HIS A 108 -10.80 6.34 8.41
CA HIS A 108 -10.64 7.76 8.69
C HIS A 108 -9.98 8.50 7.52
N ARG A 109 -9.85 9.83 7.61
CA ARG A 109 -9.07 10.58 6.62
C ARG A 109 -7.59 10.27 6.77
N ASN A 110 -6.88 10.14 5.66
CA ASN A 110 -5.44 9.94 5.68
C ASN A 110 -4.73 11.21 6.16
N THR A 111 -4.18 11.16 7.38
CA THR A 111 -3.52 12.30 8.03
C THR A 111 -2.26 12.76 7.32
N VAL A 112 -1.57 11.88 6.59
CA VAL A 112 -0.39 12.24 5.78
C VAL A 112 -0.82 13.05 4.56
N LEU A 113 -1.92 12.66 3.91
CA LEU A 113 -2.48 13.43 2.79
C LEU A 113 -3.05 14.77 3.27
N ASP A 114 -3.72 14.78 4.42
CA ASP A 114 -4.21 16.03 5.03
C ASP A 114 -3.04 16.96 5.39
N ALA A 115 -1.97 16.45 6.01
CA ALA A 115 -0.77 17.23 6.29
C ALA A 115 -0.08 17.74 5.00
N GLY A 116 -0.04 16.91 3.96
CA GLY A 116 0.47 17.29 2.65
C GLY A 116 -0.34 18.42 2.04
N TRP A 117 -1.67 18.31 2.05
CA TRP A 117 -2.58 19.38 1.60
C TRP A 117 -2.40 20.67 2.41
N ASP A 118 -2.27 20.52 3.73
CA ASP A 118 -2.13 21.64 4.67
C ASP A 118 -0.79 22.37 4.54
N SER A 119 0.23 21.70 3.99
CA SER A 119 1.55 22.28 3.76
C SER A 119 1.60 23.29 2.59
N TYR A 120 0.60 23.29 1.70
CA TYR A 120 0.65 24.15 0.52
C TYR A 120 0.29 25.62 0.84
N PRO A 121 1.05 26.60 0.32
CA PRO A 121 0.80 28.04 0.57
C PRO A 121 -0.59 28.52 0.17
N TRP A 122 -1.16 27.94 -0.89
CA TRP A 122 -2.45 28.36 -1.45
C TRP A 122 -3.67 27.89 -0.66
N ARG A 123 -3.51 27.03 0.36
CA ARG A 123 -4.65 26.62 1.20
C ARG A 123 -5.29 27.80 1.93
N HIS A 124 -4.48 28.82 2.21
CA HIS A 124 -4.90 30.06 2.84
C HIS A 124 -5.08 31.20 1.84
N ALA A 125 -4.86 30.96 0.55
CA ALA A 125 -5.13 31.96 -0.46
C ALA A 125 -6.64 32.22 -0.46
N THR A 126 -7.02 33.44 -0.10
CA THR A 126 -8.39 33.90 -0.26
C THR A 126 -8.69 33.81 -1.75
N ALA A 127 -9.73 33.07 -2.13
CA ALA A 127 -10.18 33.04 -3.51
C ALA A 127 -10.66 34.45 -3.87
N GLU A 128 -9.77 35.28 -4.42
CA GLU A 128 -10.19 36.42 -5.22
C GLU A 128 -10.86 35.83 -6.45
N GLN A 129 -12.18 35.63 -6.35
CA GLN A 129 -13.02 35.39 -7.50
C GLN A 129 -12.92 36.63 -8.38
N ALA A 130 -12.02 36.62 -9.36
CA ALA A 130 -12.12 37.52 -10.49
C ALA A 130 -13.48 37.24 -11.16
N PRO A 131 -14.31 38.26 -11.44
CA PRO A 131 -15.57 38.06 -12.11
C PRO A 131 -15.31 37.36 -13.45
N SER A 132 -15.96 36.21 -13.68
CA SER A 132 -15.91 35.52 -14.97
C SER A 132 -16.31 36.49 -16.08
N GLU A 133 -15.47 36.59 -17.10
CA GLU A 133 -15.75 37.35 -18.30
C GLU A 133 -17.09 36.89 -18.90
N PRO A 134 -18.04 37.79 -19.22
CA PRO A 134 -19.32 37.39 -19.76
C PRO A 134 -19.10 36.67 -21.09
N ALA A 135 -19.77 35.53 -21.26
CA ALA A 135 -19.71 34.72 -22.47
C ALA A 135 -19.99 35.61 -23.70
N ALA A 136 -19.05 35.61 -24.65
CA ALA A 136 -19.22 36.32 -25.92
C ALA A 136 -20.46 35.81 -26.65
N PRO A 137 -21.26 36.69 -27.28
CA PRO A 137 -22.43 36.26 -28.04
C PRO A 137 -21.98 35.40 -29.22
N ALA A 138 -22.65 34.26 -29.39
CA ALA A 138 -22.46 33.37 -30.53
C ALA A 138 -22.82 34.10 -31.83
N LEU A 139 -21.93 34.03 -32.83
CA LEU A 139 -22.16 34.47 -34.21
C LEU A 139 -22.89 33.40 -35.02
#